data_AF-A0A101TGJ1-F1
#
_entry.id   AF-A0A101TGJ1-F1
#
_cell.length_a   1.000
_cell.length_b   1.000
_cell.length_c   1.000
_cell.angle_alpha   90.00
_cell.angle_beta   90.00
_cell.angle_gamma   90.00
#
_symmetry.space_group_name_H-M   'P 1'
#
loop_
_entity.id
_entity.type
_entity.pdbx_description
1 polymer ?
#
loop_
_entity_poly.entity_id
_entity_poly.type
_entity_poly.pdbx_seq_one_letter_code
_entity_poly.pdbx_strand_id
1 'polypeptide(L)'
;MTARGDNKLTPSRLGFEARPVNATQEQTDCSAPTTATMRAAATWFLDQPTLPRHESLKLWHQDLGGFLRHLMPAIEALAADLPENDVPARVAMVGVGEARRRLHEPEAAGLLGEAQRVQRMARSVVALCDHHDALAGMRMCLACDKPIEDGETWLPYDKFSPSGGAAQSGRIHASCASVGRPRR
;
A
#
# COMPACT_ATOMS: atom_id res chain seq x y z
N MET A 1 82.07 -26.48 41.00
CA MET A 1 82.51 -25.94 39.69
C MET A 1 81.58 -26.59 38.67
N THR A 2 80.62 -25.96 38.01
CA THR A 2 80.46 -24.64 37.37
C THR A 2 78.97 -24.63 36.95
N ALA A 3 78.14 -23.68 37.37
CA ALA A 3 77.87 -22.37 36.75
C ALA A 3 76.48 -22.31 36.09
N ARG A 4 75.74 -21.24 36.44
CA ARG A 4 74.82 -20.43 35.61
C ARG A 4 73.59 -21.07 34.96
N GLY A 5 72.44 -20.45 35.23
CA GLY A 5 71.23 -20.63 34.43
C GLY A 5 70.07 -19.74 34.84
N ASP A 6 70.32 -18.44 35.03
CA ASP A 6 69.30 -17.42 35.25
C ASP A 6 68.45 -17.17 33.99
N ASN A 7 67.16 -16.96 34.26
CA ASN A 7 66.28 -15.99 33.61
C ASN A 7 65.73 -16.28 32.18
N LYS A 8 64.45 -16.64 32.10
CA LYS A 8 63.59 -16.28 30.95
C LYS A 8 62.17 -15.89 31.40
N LEU A 9 61.99 -14.57 31.54
CA LEU A 9 60.93 -13.75 30.93
C LEU A 9 59.56 -14.40 30.70
N THR A 10 58.61 -13.97 31.53
CA THR A 10 57.17 -14.00 31.25
C THR A 10 56.82 -12.99 30.15
N PRO A 11 56.09 -13.38 29.09
CA PRO A 11 55.47 -12.42 28.19
C PRO A 11 54.15 -11.93 28.78
N SER A 12 54.09 -10.62 29.01
CA SER A 12 52.90 -9.86 29.33
C SER A 12 51.78 -10.14 28.33
N ARG A 13 50.64 -10.61 28.82
CA ARG A 13 49.36 -10.64 28.11
C ARG A 13 48.97 -9.21 27.73
N LEU A 14 49.16 -8.84 26.48
CA LEU A 14 48.48 -7.68 25.88
C LEU A 14 46.99 -8.05 25.79
N GLY A 15 46.20 -7.45 26.68
CA GLY A 15 44.75 -7.47 26.63
C GLY A 15 44.29 -6.76 25.36
N PHE A 16 43.94 -7.55 24.34
CA PHE A 16 43.18 -7.07 23.21
C PHE A 16 41.72 -7.03 23.66
N GLU A 17 41.32 -5.89 24.27
CA GLU A 17 39.91 -5.61 24.53
C GLU A 17 39.19 -5.51 23.18
N ALA A 18 38.49 -6.57 22.83
CA ALA A 18 37.55 -6.58 21.73
C ALA A 18 36.47 -5.54 22.04
N ARG A 19 36.57 -4.37 21.39
CA ARG A 19 35.49 -3.39 21.35
C ARG A 19 34.22 -4.11 20.87
N PRO A 20 33.12 -4.13 21.66
CA PRO A 20 31.86 -4.64 21.17
C PRO A 20 31.41 -3.74 20.02
N VAL A 21 31.31 -4.33 18.83
CA VAL A 21 30.68 -3.71 17.68
C VAL A 21 29.20 -3.65 18.06
N ASN A 22 28.75 -2.50 18.57
CA ASN A 22 27.33 -2.21 18.73
C ASN A 22 26.75 -2.11 17.32
N ALA A 23 26.38 -3.27 16.76
CA ALA A 23 25.54 -3.37 15.59
C ALA A 23 24.20 -2.77 16.01
N THR A 24 24.04 -1.48 15.75
CA THR A 24 22.74 -0.83 15.64
C THR A 24 21.98 -1.63 14.58
N GLN A 25 21.17 -2.59 15.04
CA GLN A 25 20.15 -3.20 14.21
C GLN A 25 19.25 -2.04 13.78
N GLU A 26 19.46 -1.57 12.55
CA GLU A 26 18.38 -1.02 11.73
C GLU A 26 17.37 -2.17 11.57
N GLN A 27 16.57 -2.38 12.61
CA GLN A 27 15.31 -3.07 12.52
C GLN A 27 14.49 -2.21 11.58
N THR A 28 14.56 -2.53 10.29
CA THR A 28 13.60 -2.06 9.32
C THR A 28 12.29 -2.67 9.78
N ASP A 29 11.54 -1.92 10.59
CA ASP A 29 10.19 -2.29 10.99
C ASP A 29 9.48 -2.70 9.71
N CYS A 30 9.16 -3.99 9.62
CA CYS A 30 8.37 -4.57 8.54
C CYS A 30 6.93 -4.09 8.71
N SER A 31 6.75 -2.77 8.63
CA SER A 31 5.46 -2.12 8.68
C SER A 31 4.64 -2.66 7.51
N ALA A 32 3.40 -3.02 7.82
CA ALA A 32 2.45 -3.38 6.78
C ALA A 32 2.42 -2.30 5.70
N PRO A 33 2.32 -2.66 4.41
CA PRO A 33 2.25 -1.67 3.35
C PRO A 33 1.05 -0.75 3.58
N THR A 34 1.24 0.55 3.38
CA THR A 34 0.15 1.53 3.50
C THR A 34 -0.79 1.44 2.29
N THR A 35 -2.05 1.90 2.44
CA THR A 35 -3.00 1.93 1.32
C THR A 35 -2.48 2.74 0.13
N ALA A 36 -1.75 3.83 0.40
CA ALA A 36 -1.08 4.62 -0.63
C ALA A 36 -0.04 3.79 -1.42
N THR A 37 0.82 3.02 -0.73
CA THR A 37 1.81 2.16 -1.38
C THR A 37 1.14 1.04 -2.19
N MET A 38 0.09 0.41 -1.65
CA MET A 38 -0.66 -0.64 -2.34
C MET A 38 -1.34 -0.10 -3.62
N ARG A 39 -1.98 1.07 -3.53
CA ARG A 39 -2.60 1.76 -4.67
C ARG A 39 -1.55 2.11 -5.73
N ALA A 40 -0.42 2.68 -5.33
CA ALA A 40 0.65 3.04 -6.25
C ALA A 40 1.19 1.83 -7.02
N ALA A 41 1.44 0.72 -6.34
CA ALA A 41 1.90 -0.52 -6.96
C ALA A 41 0.86 -1.09 -7.95
N ALA A 42 -0.42 -1.13 -7.57
CA ALA A 42 -1.48 -1.62 -8.43
C ALA A 42 -1.70 -0.74 -9.67
N THR A 43 -1.70 0.59 -9.52
CA THR A 43 -1.80 1.54 -10.64
C THR A 43 -0.59 1.43 -11.57
N TRP A 44 0.62 1.34 -11.02
CA TRP A 44 1.83 1.14 -11.82
C TRP A 44 1.73 -0.13 -12.69
N PHE A 45 1.19 -1.23 -12.15
CA PHE A 45 0.97 -2.45 -12.91
C PHE A 45 -0.06 -2.26 -14.04
N LEU A 46 -1.14 -1.52 -13.77
CA LEU A 46 -2.18 -1.25 -14.76
C LEU A 46 -1.71 -0.33 -15.89
N ASP A 47 -0.75 0.55 -15.62
CA ASP A 47 -0.19 1.51 -16.59
C ASP A 47 0.90 0.89 -17.49
N GLN A 48 1.24 -0.38 -17.31
CA GLN A 48 2.25 -1.03 -18.15
C GLN A 48 1.76 -1.16 -19.60
N PRO A 49 2.49 -0.62 -20.60
CA PRO A 49 2.06 -0.65 -22.00
C PRO A 49 2.22 -2.04 -22.64
N THR A 50 3.00 -2.92 -22.03
CA THR A 50 3.29 -4.26 -22.53
C THR A 50 3.00 -5.31 -21.47
N LEU A 51 2.62 -6.51 -21.92
CA LEU A 51 2.35 -7.62 -21.02
C LEU A 51 3.63 -8.06 -20.30
N PRO A 52 3.63 -8.14 -18.95
CA PRO A 52 4.77 -8.67 -18.22
C PRO A 52 5.04 -10.13 -18.60
N ARG A 53 6.28 -10.56 -18.42
CA ARG A 53 6.66 -11.97 -18.60
C ARG A 53 5.93 -12.85 -17.59
N HIS A 54 5.79 -14.14 -17.92
CA HIS A 54 5.05 -15.09 -17.10
C HIS A 54 5.54 -15.16 -15.64
N GLU A 55 6.85 -15.13 -15.42
CA GLU A 55 7.44 -15.12 -14.07
C GLU A 55 7.09 -13.85 -13.30
N SER A 56 7.14 -12.69 -13.97
CA SER A 56 6.74 -11.41 -13.37
C SER A 56 5.25 -11.40 -13.01
N LEU A 57 4.38 -11.98 -13.84
CA LEU A 57 2.95 -12.08 -13.53
C LEU A 57 2.68 -12.90 -12.27
N LYS A 58 3.45 -13.97 -12.02
CA LYS A 58 3.32 -14.76 -10.77
C LYS A 58 3.67 -13.93 -9.54
N LEU A 59 4.72 -13.12 -9.61
CA LEU A 59 5.09 -12.21 -8.52
C LEU A 59 4.00 -11.16 -8.29
N TRP A 60 3.51 -10.52 -9.35
CA TRP A 60 2.39 -9.57 -9.26
C TRP A 60 1.13 -10.21 -8.70
N HIS A 61 0.80 -11.44 -9.09
CA HIS A 61 -0.31 -12.18 -8.52
C HIS A 61 -0.16 -12.39 -7.00
N GLN A 62 1.04 -12.77 -6.55
CA GLN A 62 1.35 -12.97 -5.13
C GLN A 62 1.23 -11.65 -4.34
N ASP A 63 1.82 -10.57 -4.84
CA ASP A 63 1.84 -9.25 -4.18
C ASP A 63 0.41 -8.67 -4.09
N LEU A 64 -0.30 -8.61 -5.21
CA LEU A 64 -1.69 -8.14 -5.26
C LEU A 64 -2.61 -9.02 -4.40
N GLY A 65 -2.37 -10.34 -4.41
CA GLY A 65 -3.09 -11.26 -3.54
C GLY A 65 -2.81 -11.01 -2.05
N GLY A 66 -1.59 -10.61 -1.71
CA GLY A 66 -1.22 -10.15 -0.37
C GLY A 66 -1.95 -8.87 0.03
N PHE A 67 -1.99 -7.87 -0.86
CA PHE A 67 -2.70 -6.61 -0.62
C PHE A 67 -4.20 -6.82 -0.40
N LEU A 68 -4.85 -7.66 -1.21
CA LEU A 68 -6.28 -7.97 -1.03
C LEU A 68 -6.54 -8.66 0.30
N ARG A 69 -5.71 -9.64 0.69
CA ARG A 69 -5.84 -10.33 1.99
C ARG A 69 -5.63 -9.39 3.18
N HIS A 70 -4.90 -8.30 3.01
CA HIS A 70 -4.74 -7.26 4.02
C HIS A 70 -5.92 -6.27 4.03
N LEU A 71 -6.35 -5.78 2.87
CA LEU A 71 -7.41 -4.76 2.75
C LEU A 71 -8.80 -5.27 3.13
N MET A 72 -9.16 -6.50 2.73
CA MET A 72 -10.49 -7.06 3.00
C MET A 72 -10.85 -7.06 4.50
N PRO A 73 -10.05 -7.64 5.42
CA PRO A 73 -10.40 -7.63 6.84
C PRO A 73 -10.39 -6.23 7.45
N ALA A 74 -9.53 -5.31 6.98
CA ALA A 74 -9.51 -3.93 7.45
C ALA A 74 -10.82 -3.19 7.08
N ILE A 75 -11.30 -3.37 5.85
CA ILE A 75 -12.58 -2.81 5.39
C ILE A 75 -13.76 -3.44 6.14
N GLU A 76 -13.74 -4.76 6.33
CA GLU A 76 -14.78 -5.46 7.10
C GLU A 76 -14.88 -4.92 8.53
N ALA A 77 -13.75 -4.66 9.20
CA ALA A 77 -13.70 -4.07 10.52
C ALA A 77 -14.27 -2.63 10.54
N LEU A 78 -13.80 -1.77 9.63
CA LEU A 78 -14.30 -0.39 9.53
C LEU A 78 -15.81 -0.33 9.22
N ALA A 79 -16.30 -1.23 8.37
CA ALA A 79 -17.71 -1.30 8.01
C ALA A 79 -18.59 -1.80 9.17
N ALA A 80 -18.06 -2.66 10.04
CA ALA A 80 -18.79 -3.19 11.19
C ALA A 80 -19.12 -2.13 12.25
N ASP A 81 -18.31 -1.07 12.34
CA ASP A 81 -18.51 0.05 13.27
C ASP A 81 -19.52 1.09 12.78
N LEU A 82 -20.01 0.96 11.53
CA LEU A 82 -20.93 1.90 10.90
C LEU A 82 -22.39 1.41 10.97
N PRO A 83 -23.38 2.33 10.86
CA PRO A 83 -24.79 1.95 10.82
C PRO A 83 -25.10 0.96 9.69
N GLU A 84 -26.01 0.02 9.91
CA GLU A 84 -26.39 -1.01 8.93
C GLU A 84 -26.84 -0.45 7.57
N ASN A 85 -27.44 0.74 7.56
CA ASN A 85 -27.92 1.42 6.37
C ASN A 85 -26.90 2.42 5.77
N ASP A 86 -25.66 2.45 6.26
CA ASP A 86 -24.61 3.30 5.71
C ASP A 86 -24.26 2.87 4.28
N VAL A 87 -24.44 3.78 3.32
CA VAL A 87 -24.24 3.51 1.90
C VAL A 87 -22.77 3.21 1.58
N PRO A 88 -21.78 4.02 2.03
CA PRO A 88 -20.35 3.70 1.88
C PRO A 88 -19.97 2.30 2.38
N ALA A 89 -20.40 1.92 3.59
CA ALA A 89 -20.14 0.60 4.16
C ALA A 89 -20.67 -0.52 3.27
N ARG A 90 -21.92 -0.41 2.81
CA ARG A 90 -22.54 -1.43 1.93
C ARG A 90 -21.82 -1.54 0.58
N VAL A 91 -21.44 -0.42 -0.02
CA VAL A 91 -20.69 -0.41 -1.29
C VAL A 91 -19.31 -1.06 -1.11
N ALA A 92 -18.61 -0.72 -0.03
CA ALA A 92 -17.31 -1.31 0.30
C ALA A 92 -17.39 -2.84 0.49
N MET A 93 -18.44 -3.33 1.17
CA MET A 93 -18.67 -4.77 1.36
C MET A 93 -18.95 -5.52 0.06
N VAL A 94 -19.62 -4.89 -0.92
CA VAL A 94 -19.75 -5.46 -2.28
C VAL A 94 -18.37 -5.58 -2.93
N GLY A 95 -17.51 -4.56 -2.78
CA GLY A 95 -16.12 -4.58 -3.23
C GLY A 95 -15.31 -5.73 -2.63
N VAL A 96 -15.44 -5.94 -1.31
CA VAL A 96 -14.81 -7.08 -0.60
C VAL A 96 -15.28 -8.42 -1.17
N GLY A 97 -16.59 -8.58 -1.41
CA GLY A 97 -17.13 -9.80 -2.01
C GLY A 97 -16.57 -10.08 -3.42
N GLU A 98 -16.44 -9.05 -4.26
CA GLU A 98 -15.83 -9.18 -5.59
C GLU A 98 -14.33 -9.50 -5.53
N ALA A 99 -13.58 -8.86 -4.64
CA ALA A 99 -12.17 -9.17 -4.42
C ALA A 99 -11.97 -10.62 -3.97
N ARG A 100 -12.82 -11.10 -3.07
CA ARG A 100 -12.81 -12.50 -2.62
C ARG A 100 -13.07 -13.47 -3.78
N ARG A 101 -14.04 -13.18 -4.66
CA ARG A 101 -14.27 -14.00 -5.87
C ARG A 101 -13.04 -14.06 -6.77
N ARG A 102 -12.39 -12.92 -7.03
CA ARG A 102 -11.20 -12.83 -7.89
C ARG A 102 -9.99 -13.58 -7.32
N LEU A 103 -9.82 -13.59 -6.00
CA LEU A 103 -8.77 -14.39 -5.35
C LEU A 103 -8.94 -15.91 -5.55
N HIS A 104 -10.18 -16.37 -5.67
CA HIS A 104 -10.50 -17.79 -5.87
C HIS A 104 -10.73 -18.14 -7.34
N GLU A 105 -10.56 -17.17 -8.26
CA GLU A 105 -10.66 -17.42 -9.69
C GLU A 105 -9.49 -18.34 -10.11
N PRO A 106 -9.75 -19.46 -10.82
CA PRO A 106 -8.69 -20.37 -11.26
C PRO A 106 -7.71 -19.67 -12.21
N GLU A 107 -6.49 -20.21 -12.32
CA GLU A 107 -5.51 -19.75 -13.30
C GLU A 107 -6.10 -19.83 -14.72
N ALA A 108 -5.84 -18.78 -15.51
CA ALA A 108 -6.36 -18.71 -16.87
C ALA A 108 -5.37 -19.32 -17.86
N ALA A 109 -5.89 -19.92 -18.93
CA ALA A 109 -5.04 -20.51 -19.96
C ALA A 109 -4.25 -19.44 -20.73
N GLY A 110 -2.93 -19.62 -20.79
CA GLY A 110 -2.02 -18.78 -21.57
C GLY A 110 -1.72 -17.42 -20.94
N LEU A 111 -0.68 -16.77 -21.47
CA LEU A 111 -0.12 -15.53 -20.90
C LEU A 111 -1.14 -14.37 -20.87
N LEU A 112 -1.92 -14.21 -21.94
CA LEU A 112 -2.92 -13.15 -22.04
C LEU A 112 -4.05 -13.33 -21.02
N GLY A 113 -4.53 -14.57 -20.85
CA GLY A 113 -5.57 -14.88 -19.88
C GLY A 113 -5.12 -14.58 -18.46
N GLU A 114 -3.91 -15.02 -18.11
CA GLU A 114 -3.36 -14.75 -16.77
C GLU A 114 -3.11 -13.27 -16.53
N ALA A 115 -2.60 -12.54 -17.53
CA ALA A 115 -2.42 -11.10 -17.42
C ALA A 115 -3.76 -10.38 -17.16
N GLN A 116 -4.84 -10.75 -17.87
CA GLN A 116 -6.17 -10.17 -17.65
C GLN A 116 -6.72 -10.49 -16.25
N ARG A 117 -6.46 -11.69 -15.73
CA ARG A 117 -6.83 -12.09 -14.37
C ARG A 117 -6.10 -11.23 -13.33
N VAL A 118 -4.78 -11.08 -13.46
CA VAL A 118 -3.97 -10.22 -12.57
C VAL A 118 -4.39 -8.74 -12.67
N GLN A 119 -4.75 -8.25 -13.86
CA GLN A 119 -5.31 -6.90 -14.03
C GLN A 119 -6.63 -6.70 -13.28
N ARG A 120 -7.54 -7.70 -13.27
CA ARG A 120 -8.76 -7.64 -12.45
C ARG A 120 -8.41 -7.57 -10.97
N MET A 121 -7.40 -8.30 -10.50
CA MET A 121 -6.94 -8.19 -9.12
C MET A 121 -6.41 -6.78 -8.82
N ALA A 122 -5.55 -6.21 -9.67
CA ALA A 122 -5.02 -4.86 -9.51
C ALA A 122 -6.14 -3.80 -9.43
N ARG A 123 -7.15 -3.88 -10.31
CA ARG A 123 -8.32 -2.99 -10.23
C ARG A 123 -9.10 -3.15 -8.93
N SER A 124 -9.13 -4.36 -8.37
CA SER A 124 -9.76 -4.60 -7.06
C SER A 124 -8.95 -3.93 -5.95
N VAL A 125 -7.62 -4.03 -5.98
CA VAL A 125 -6.76 -3.36 -5.00
C VAL A 125 -7.00 -1.86 -5.00
N VAL A 126 -7.00 -1.22 -6.17
CA VAL A 126 -7.29 0.23 -6.29
C VAL A 126 -8.66 0.55 -5.68
N ALA A 127 -9.71 -0.18 -6.07
CA ALA A 127 -11.06 0.06 -5.55
C ALA A 127 -11.17 -0.16 -4.03
N LEU A 128 -10.52 -1.20 -3.49
CA LEU A 128 -10.52 -1.47 -2.04
C LEU A 128 -9.72 -0.40 -1.28
N CYS A 129 -8.61 0.11 -1.82
CA CYS A 129 -7.92 1.26 -1.21
C CYS A 129 -8.84 2.48 -1.14
N ASP A 130 -9.61 2.76 -2.20
CA ASP A 130 -10.55 3.88 -2.22
C ASP A 130 -11.71 3.68 -1.22
N HIS A 131 -12.22 2.44 -1.11
CA HIS A 131 -13.21 2.10 -0.09
C HIS A 131 -12.66 2.22 1.32
N HIS A 132 -11.44 1.73 1.58
CA HIS A 132 -10.80 1.86 2.88
C HIS A 132 -10.64 3.33 3.27
N ASP A 133 -10.12 4.17 2.37
CA ASP A 133 -9.93 5.59 2.64
C ASP A 133 -11.27 6.30 2.89
N ALA A 134 -12.33 5.97 2.14
CA ALA A 134 -13.67 6.49 2.37
C ALA A 134 -14.24 6.10 3.74
N LEU A 135 -14.07 4.85 4.18
CA LEU A 135 -14.56 4.37 5.48
C LEU A 135 -13.72 4.88 6.66
N ALA A 136 -12.41 5.01 6.49
CA ALA A 136 -11.51 5.60 7.48
C ALA A 136 -11.72 7.12 7.65
N GLY A 137 -12.64 7.72 6.91
CA GLY A 137 -12.89 9.16 6.92
C GLY A 137 -11.76 9.98 6.30
N MET A 138 -10.81 9.34 5.62
CA MET A 138 -9.73 10.02 4.92
C MET A 138 -10.31 10.77 3.71
N ARG A 139 -10.18 12.09 3.74
CA ARG A 139 -10.69 12.97 2.70
C ARG A 139 -9.59 13.14 1.66
N MET A 140 -9.76 12.60 0.46
CA MET A 140 -8.78 12.77 -0.61
C MET A 140 -9.13 13.97 -1.49
N CYS A 141 -8.12 14.75 -1.89
CA CYS A 141 -8.25 15.82 -2.86
C CYS A 141 -8.32 15.22 -4.28
N LEU A 142 -9.46 15.38 -4.96
CA LEU A 142 -9.68 14.85 -6.31
C LEU A 142 -8.76 15.43 -7.40
N ALA A 143 -8.06 16.52 -7.10
CA ALA A 143 -7.19 17.20 -8.07
C ALA A 143 -5.75 16.72 -8.02
N CYS A 144 -5.25 16.34 -6.83
CA CYS A 144 -3.84 15.98 -6.63
C CYS A 144 -3.63 14.61 -5.97
N ASP A 145 -4.72 13.90 -5.65
CA ASP A 145 -4.73 12.59 -4.99
C ASP A 145 -3.95 12.56 -3.66
N LYS A 146 -3.88 13.71 -2.95
CA LYS A 146 -3.32 13.83 -1.60
C LYS A 146 -4.43 13.89 -0.54
N PRO A 147 -4.18 13.40 0.68
CA PRO A 147 -5.11 13.57 1.79
C PRO A 147 -5.31 15.07 2.10
N ILE A 148 -6.52 15.41 2.54
CA ILE A 148 -6.92 16.70 3.08
C ILE A 148 -6.91 16.55 4.59
N GLU A 149 -5.97 17.20 5.25
CA GLU A 149 -5.81 17.12 6.70
C GLU A 149 -6.89 17.93 7.44
N ASP A 150 -7.09 17.61 8.72
CA ASP A 150 -8.01 18.36 9.56
C ASP A 150 -7.51 19.79 9.75
N GLY A 151 -8.34 20.76 9.38
CA GLY A 151 -8.00 22.19 9.41
C GLY A 151 -7.54 22.76 8.07
N GLU A 152 -7.26 21.93 7.06
CA GLU A 152 -7.00 22.42 5.71
C GLU A 152 -8.28 22.94 5.03
N THR A 153 -8.16 24.10 4.37
CA THR A 153 -9.26 24.68 3.59
C THR A 153 -9.50 23.86 2.33
N TRP A 154 -10.67 23.25 2.25
CA TRP A 154 -11.12 22.51 1.08
C TRP A 154 -12.36 23.14 0.45
N LEU A 155 -12.53 22.92 -0.85
CA LEU A 155 -13.69 23.34 -1.61
C LEU A 155 -14.43 22.10 -2.14
N PRO A 156 -15.78 22.12 -2.16
CA PRO A 156 -16.54 21.05 -2.80
C PRO A 156 -16.37 21.14 -4.32
N TYR A 157 -16.15 19.97 -4.94
CA TYR A 157 -15.81 19.80 -6.35
C TYR A 157 -17.00 20.01 -7.30
N ASP A 158 -18.22 19.79 -6.79
CA ASP A 158 -19.49 19.94 -7.51
C ASP A 158 -19.71 21.36 -8.06
N LYS A 159 -19.07 22.37 -7.48
CA LYS A 159 -19.05 23.74 -8.02
C LYS A 159 -18.48 23.84 -9.44
N PHE A 160 -17.81 22.80 -9.95
CA PHE A 160 -17.13 22.80 -11.24
C PHE A 160 -17.66 21.74 -12.24
N SER A 161 -18.74 21.01 -11.94
CA SER A 161 -19.36 20.09 -12.90
C SER A 161 -20.89 20.08 -12.82
N PRO A 162 -21.61 20.47 -13.90
CA PRO A 162 -23.08 20.55 -13.92
C PRO A 162 -23.80 19.19 -14.02
N SER A 163 -23.07 18.07 -13.93
CA SER A 163 -23.64 16.73 -14.07
C SER A 163 -24.18 16.23 -12.72
N GLY A 164 -25.39 16.66 -12.38
CA GLY A 164 -26.09 16.27 -11.15
C GLY A 164 -26.30 14.76 -11.06
N GLY A 165 -26.02 14.17 -9.89
CA GLY A 165 -26.45 12.81 -9.60
C GLY A 165 -25.83 12.12 -8.37
N ALA A 166 -24.60 12.47 -7.98
CA ALA A 166 -23.94 11.82 -6.83
C ALA A 166 -23.82 12.79 -5.64
N ALA A 167 -24.53 12.51 -4.54
CA ALA A 167 -24.55 13.32 -3.32
C ALA A 167 -23.21 13.34 -2.55
N GLN A 168 -22.18 12.63 -3.02
CA GLN A 168 -20.83 12.77 -2.53
C GLN A 168 -20.07 13.76 -3.41
N SER A 169 -20.30 15.04 -3.12
CA SER A 169 -19.48 16.14 -3.60
C SER A 169 -18.03 15.84 -3.23
N GLY A 170 -17.21 15.49 -4.23
CA GLY A 170 -15.77 15.35 -4.04
C GLY A 170 -15.17 16.61 -3.41
N ARG A 171 -13.99 16.50 -2.80
CA ARG A 171 -13.31 17.63 -2.17
C ARG A 171 -12.00 17.90 -2.89
N ILE A 172 -11.62 19.16 -2.97
CA ILE A 172 -10.29 19.56 -3.46
C ILE A 172 -9.68 20.56 -2.48
N HIS A 173 -8.35 20.54 -2.32
CA HIS A 173 -7.64 21.61 -1.63
C HIS A 173 -7.98 22.95 -2.29
N ALA A 174 -8.13 24.01 -1.50
CA ALA A 174 -8.35 25.35 -2.03
C ALA A 174 -7.23 25.77 -3.00
N SER A 175 -5.98 25.35 -2.75
CA SER A 175 -4.84 25.56 -3.64
C SER A 175 -4.92 24.78 -4.95
N CYS A 176 -5.58 23.61 -4.96
CA CYS A 176 -5.76 22.83 -6.19
C CYS A 176 -6.90 23.37 -7.06
N ALA A 177 -7.83 24.14 -6.51
CA ALA A 177 -8.93 24.72 -7.27
C ALA A 177 -8.47 25.75 -8.32
N SER A 178 -7.38 26.47 -8.08
CA SER A 178 -6.85 27.50 -8.98
C SER A 178 -5.91 26.96 -10.06
N VAL A 179 -5.32 25.78 -9.87
CA VAL A 179 -4.31 25.21 -10.79
C VAL A 179 -4.95 24.61 -12.05
N GLY A 180 -6.27 24.37 -12.03
CA GLY A 180 -6.96 23.66 -13.11
C GLY A 180 -6.54 22.19 -13.18
N ARG A 181 -7.29 21.38 -13.95
CA ARG A 181 -6.96 19.96 -14.12
C ARG A 181 -5.62 19.85 -14.86
N PRO A 182 -4.61 19.14 -14.34
CA PRO A 182 -3.41 18.86 -15.13
C PRO A 182 -3.85 18.17 -16.42
N ARG A 183 -3.40 18.69 -17.58
CA ARG A 183 -3.67 18.05 -18.87
C ARG A 183 -3.00 16.67 -18.84
N ARG A 184 -3.82 15.62 -18.77
CA ARG A 184 -3.38 14.24 -18.99
C ARG A 184 -3.10 14.01 -20.47
#